data_AF-A0A8T1WJT8-F1
#
_entry.id   AF-A0A8T1WJT8-F1
#
_cell.length_a   1.000
_cell.length_b   1.000
_cell.length_c   1.000
_cell.angle_alpha   90.00
_cell.angle_beta   90.00
_cell.angle_gamma   90.00
#
_symmetry.space_group_name_H-M   'P 1'
#
loop_
_entity.id
_entity.type
_entity.pdbx_description
1 polymer ?
#
loop_
_entity_poly.entity_id
_entity_poly.type
_entity_poly.pdbx_seq_one_letter_code
_entity_poly.pdbx_strand_id
1 'polypeptide(L)'
;MQRDLLAVDEKTVMTLLDVAGSCIVDIAFNHLYDRAIALHEKTNQGLAECYRQTLSNYVSESSTPRFFSMLLNSIHHYTRMCTIYHTISYLECVNLYASLFVPHMYLASLTADQKLNILSMIFGGTVKQFADAIIQQYISSIIDDHNDPVNVEELQDCVLKILLRERDVSYERFIQSQKSTKKKVTIAPTVKSGAITRLTTAFQKSVVDRAGLKKRNKVLVRKHAALATQFAELKNMFLEHLASYKEQGAIIAELKAQLAAQPPSEEVQTVKPSEDFDDAFSMQYV
;
A
#
# COMPACT_ATOMS: atom_id res chain seq x y z
N MET A 1 22.47 -22.89 -3.71
CA MET A 1 22.09 -21.52 -4.08
C MET A 1 20.76 -21.56 -4.82
N GLN A 2 19.68 -21.83 -4.09
CA GLN A 2 18.34 -22.03 -4.64
C GLN A 2 17.47 -21.00 -3.91
N ARG A 3 17.44 -19.78 -4.46
CA ARG A 3 16.64 -18.68 -3.91
C ARG A 3 15.18 -19.08 -4.02
N ASP A 4 14.46 -18.95 -2.92
CA ASP A 4 13.01 -18.93 -2.83
C ASP A 4 12.45 -17.97 -3.89
N LEU A 5 11.99 -18.52 -5.00
CA LEU A 5 11.58 -17.78 -6.21
C LEU A 5 10.07 -17.48 -6.23
N LEU A 6 9.36 -17.59 -5.10
CA LEU A 6 7.93 -17.91 -5.16
C LEU A 6 7.01 -17.12 -4.22
N ALA A 7 7.52 -16.10 -3.55
CA ALA A 7 6.69 -14.97 -3.15
C ALA A 7 7.05 -13.81 -4.08
N VAL A 8 6.16 -13.48 -5.02
CA VAL A 8 6.31 -12.26 -5.82
C VAL A 8 6.30 -11.10 -4.82
N ASP A 9 7.41 -10.38 -4.73
CA ASP A 9 7.48 -9.25 -3.81
C ASP A 9 6.45 -8.18 -4.21
N GLU A 10 6.01 -7.39 -3.24
CA GLU A 10 4.94 -6.40 -3.45
C GLU A 10 5.30 -5.40 -4.55
N LYS A 11 6.59 -5.07 -4.69
CA LYS A 11 7.10 -4.17 -5.72
C LYS A 11 6.91 -4.76 -7.12
N THR A 12 7.22 -6.04 -7.30
CA THR A 12 7.08 -6.77 -8.56
C THR A 12 5.60 -6.93 -8.90
N VAL A 13 4.74 -7.16 -7.91
CA VAL A 13 3.29 -7.16 -8.14
C VAL A 13 2.85 -5.81 -8.70
N MET A 14 3.22 -4.71 -8.05
CA MET A 14 2.83 -3.37 -8.51
C MET A 14 3.35 -3.12 -9.93
N THR A 15 4.63 -3.36 -10.20
CA THR A 15 5.21 -3.16 -11.54
C THR A 15 4.48 -3.97 -12.62
N LEU A 16 4.12 -5.23 -12.35
CA LEU A 16 3.42 -6.04 -13.35
C LEU A 16 1.98 -5.60 -13.57
N LEU A 17 1.30 -5.13 -12.51
CA LEU A 17 -0.03 -4.53 -12.63
C LEU A 17 0.03 -3.21 -13.38
N ASP A 18 1.04 -2.38 -13.15
CA ASP A 18 1.26 -1.11 -13.86
C ASP A 18 1.49 -1.36 -15.36
N VAL A 19 2.26 -2.40 -15.71
CA VAL A 19 2.49 -2.78 -17.11
C VAL A 19 1.21 -3.26 -17.78
N ALA A 20 0.42 -4.09 -17.11
CA ALA A 20 -0.88 -4.52 -17.64
C ALA A 20 -1.87 -3.36 -17.75
N GLY A 21 -1.89 -2.48 -16.76
CA GLY A 21 -2.70 -1.28 -16.74
C GLY A 21 -2.35 -0.34 -17.88
N SER A 22 -1.05 -0.08 -18.08
CA SER A 22 -0.53 0.74 -19.17
C SER A 22 -0.92 0.19 -20.54
N CYS A 23 -0.84 -1.13 -20.73
CA CYS A 23 -1.30 -1.77 -21.97
C CYS A 23 -2.80 -1.56 -22.21
N ILE A 24 -3.64 -1.66 -21.17
CA ILE A 24 -5.09 -1.44 -21.29
C ILE A 24 -5.40 0.03 -21.57
N VAL A 25 -4.69 0.96 -20.92
CA VAL A 25 -4.82 2.40 -21.15
C VAL A 25 -4.40 2.76 -22.56
N ASP A 26 -3.26 2.26 -23.06
CA ASP A 26 -2.81 2.50 -24.44
C ASP A 26 -3.87 2.06 -25.46
N ILE A 27 -4.47 0.89 -25.25
CA ILE A 27 -5.57 0.43 -26.11
C ILE A 27 -6.75 1.41 -26.07
N ALA A 28 -7.22 1.80 -24.88
CA ALA A 28 -8.39 2.65 -24.75
C ALA A 28 -8.14 4.10 -25.20
N PHE A 29 -7.01 4.66 -24.79
CA PHE A 29 -6.63 6.04 -25.03
C PHE A 29 -6.24 6.23 -26.48
N ASN A 30 -5.32 5.42 -27.03
CA ASN A 30 -4.82 5.61 -28.40
C ASN A 30 -5.61 4.78 -29.41
N HIS A 31 -5.61 3.45 -29.29
CA HIS A 31 -6.13 2.60 -30.36
C HIS A 31 -7.65 2.71 -30.59
N LEU A 32 -8.44 2.86 -29.53
CA LEU A 32 -9.88 3.08 -29.68
C LEU A 32 -10.19 4.51 -30.14
N TYR A 33 -9.35 5.49 -29.81
CA TYR A 33 -9.48 6.86 -30.30
C TYR A 33 -9.20 6.96 -31.80
N ASP A 34 -8.12 6.35 -32.28
CA ASP A 34 -7.81 6.28 -33.72
C ASP A 34 -8.96 5.62 -34.51
N ARG A 35 -9.55 4.56 -33.95
CA ARG A 35 -10.72 3.90 -34.54
C ARG A 35 -11.95 4.80 -34.54
N ALA A 36 -12.14 5.60 -33.48
CA ALA A 36 -13.23 6.56 -33.38
C ALA A 36 -13.08 7.69 -34.41
N ILE A 37 -11.86 8.19 -34.66
CA ILE A 37 -11.56 9.15 -35.74
C ILE A 37 -11.94 8.54 -37.09
N ALA A 38 -11.45 7.34 -37.38
CA ALA A 38 -11.75 6.67 -38.65
C ALA A 38 -13.26 6.38 -38.85
N LEU A 39 -14.01 6.22 -37.75
CA LEU A 39 -15.46 6.09 -37.80
C LEU A 39 -16.15 7.44 -38.01
N HIS A 40 -15.71 8.48 -37.30
CA HIS A 40 -16.18 9.86 -37.45
C HIS A 40 -16.09 10.35 -38.90
N GLU A 41 -14.94 10.12 -39.55
CA GLU A 41 -14.72 10.48 -40.96
C GLU A 41 -15.70 9.77 -41.93
N LYS A 42 -16.18 8.57 -41.56
CA LYS A 42 -17.10 7.78 -42.39
C LYS A 42 -18.57 8.13 -42.15
N THR A 43 -18.94 8.43 -40.91
CA THR A 43 -20.35 8.60 -40.51
C THR A 43 -20.77 10.06 -40.32
N ASN A 44 -19.81 10.99 -40.21
CA ASN A 44 -20.03 12.39 -39.82
C ASN A 44 -20.77 12.56 -38.47
N GLN A 45 -20.79 11.54 -37.61
CA GLN A 45 -21.33 11.63 -36.24
C GLN A 45 -20.32 12.30 -35.30
N GLY A 46 -20.73 12.87 -34.17
CA GLY A 46 -19.76 13.49 -33.23
C GLY A 46 -18.69 12.50 -32.75
N LEU A 47 -17.44 12.95 -32.63
CA LEU A 47 -16.29 12.08 -32.27
C LEU A 47 -16.50 11.35 -30.94
N ALA A 48 -17.07 12.02 -29.93
CA ALA A 48 -17.39 11.40 -28.65
C ALA A 48 -18.40 10.25 -28.78
N GLU A 49 -19.37 10.34 -29.70
CA GLU A 49 -20.34 9.28 -29.96
C GLU A 49 -19.68 8.10 -30.68
N CYS A 50 -18.86 8.37 -31.69
CA CYS A 50 -18.06 7.36 -32.37
C CYS A 50 -17.14 6.62 -31.39
N TYR A 51 -16.57 7.33 -30.42
CA TYR A 51 -15.74 6.74 -29.38
C TYR A 51 -16.54 5.85 -28.44
N ARG A 52 -17.71 6.31 -27.93
CA ARG A 52 -18.61 5.47 -27.13
C ARG A 52 -19.02 4.20 -27.86
N GLN A 53 -19.33 4.29 -29.15
CA GLN A 53 -19.68 3.13 -29.96
C GLN A 53 -18.49 2.17 -30.10
N THR A 54 -17.30 2.69 -30.38
CA THR A 54 -16.07 1.89 -30.51
C THR A 54 -15.72 1.19 -29.20
N LEU A 55 -15.82 1.90 -28.08
CA LEU A 55 -15.60 1.36 -26.74
C LEU A 55 -16.65 0.30 -26.38
N SER A 56 -17.93 0.54 -26.67
CA SER A 56 -19.00 -0.44 -26.46
C SER A 56 -18.79 -1.73 -27.28
N ASN A 57 -18.33 -1.61 -28.52
CA ASN A 57 -17.96 -2.76 -29.36
C ASN A 57 -16.76 -3.51 -28.77
N TYR A 58 -15.74 -2.79 -28.31
CA TYR A 58 -14.59 -3.40 -27.65
C TYR A 58 -14.99 -4.18 -26.39
N VAL A 59 -15.90 -3.63 -25.59
CA VAL A 59 -16.43 -4.28 -24.39
C VAL A 59 -17.30 -5.50 -24.71
N SER A 60 -18.11 -5.45 -25.77
CA SER A 60 -18.94 -6.60 -26.15
C SER A 60 -18.09 -7.80 -26.60
N GLU A 61 -16.96 -7.53 -27.26
CA GLU A 61 -15.99 -8.54 -27.69
C GLU A 61 -15.14 -9.09 -26.53
N SER A 62 -15.09 -8.41 -25.37
CA SER A 62 -14.22 -8.75 -24.24
C SER A 62 -14.45 -10.16 -23.65
N SER A 63 -15.60 -10.77 -23.95
CA SER A 63 -15.95 -12.11 -23.48
C SER A 63 -15.54 -13.22 -24.46
N THR A 64 -14.94 -12.87 -25.61
CA THR A 64 -14.53 -13.84 -26.63
C THR A 64 -13.11 -14.36 -26.36
N PRO A 65 -12.83 -15.66 -26.63
CA PRO A 65 -11.47 -16.20 -26.49
C PRO A 65 -10.44 -15.49 -27.37
N ARG A 66 -10.87 -15.04 -28.56
CA ARG A 66 -10.01 -14.29 -29.49
C ARG A 66 -9.56 -12.96 -28.90
N PHE A 67 -10.49 -12.20 -28.32
CA PHE A 67 -10.18 -10.95 -27.64
C PHE A 67 -9.15 -11.17 -26.53
N PHE A 68 -9.39 -12.16 -25.67
CA PHE A 68 -8.50 -12.45 -24.56
C PHE A 68 -7.08 -12.80 -25.04
N SER A 69 -6.95 -13.65 -26.06
CA SER A 69 -5.65 -13.97 -26.66
C SER A 69 -4.95 -12.74 -27.23
N MET A 70 -5.68 -11.82 -27.86
CA MET A 70 -5.11 -10.57 -28.36
C MET A 70 -4.62 -9.67 -27.23
N LEU A 71 -5.45 -9.45 -26.20
CA LEU A 71 -5.10 -8.63 -25.05
C LEU A 71 -3.88 -9.21 -24.29
N LEU A 72 -3.88 -10.52 -24.05
CA LEU A 72 -2.78 -11.19 -23.35
C LEU A 72 -1.48 -11.17 -24.16
N ASN A 73 -1.55 -11.24 -25.50
CA ASN A 73 -0.39 -11.03 -26.36
C ASN A 73 0.14 -9.58 -26.27
N SER A 74 -0.74 -8.57 -26.21
CA SER A 74 -0.33 -7.19 -25.99
C SER A 74 0.34 -7.01 -24.63
N ILE A 75 -0.24 -7.57 -23.56
CA ILE A 75 0.36 -7.56 -22.21
C ILE A 75 1.72 -8.27 -22.23
N HIS A 76 1.84 -9.41 -22.92
CA HIS A 76 3.10 -10.13 -23.07
C HIS A 76 4.15 -9.29 -23.80
N HIS A 77 3.76 -8.60 -24.87
CA HIS A 77 4.63 -7.67 -25.59
C HIS A 77 5.12 -6.54 -24.67
N TYR A 78 4.21 -5.86 -23.97
CA TYR A 78 4.52 -4.80 -23.01
C TYR A 78 5.42 -5.29 -21.88
N THR A 79 5.17 -6.49 -21.35
CA THR A 79 6.01 -7.11 -20.32
C THR A 79 7.45 -7.28 -20.81
N ARG A 80 7.63 -7.72 -22.06
CA ARG A 80 8.97 -7.88 -22.63
C ARG A 80 9.67 -6.54 -22.88
N MET A 81 8.93 -5.50 -23.22
CA MET A 81 9.50 -4.18 -23.55
C MET A 81 9.80 -3.33 -22.32
N CYS A 82 8.94 -3.41 -21.28
CA CYS A 82 8.95 -2.46 -20.16
C CYS A 82 9.55 -3.03 -18.86
N THR A 83 9.90 -4.32 -18.83
CA THR A 83 10.38 -4.98 -17.60
C THR A 83 11.67 -5.75 -17.83
N ILE A 84 12.23 -6.28 -16.74
CA ILE A 84 13.39 -7.18 -16.78
C ILE A 84 13.10 -8.50 -17.53
N TYR A 85 11.83 -8.84 -17.77
CA TYR A 85 11.38 -10.10 -18.38
C TYR A 85 11.40 -10.09 -19.92
N HIS A 86 12.38 -9.46 -20.54
CA HIS A 86 12.50 -9.29 -22.00
C HIS A 86 12.51 -10.60 -22.83
N THR A 87 12.93 -11.72 -22.24
CA THR A 87 12.98 -13.05 -22.89
C THR A 87 11.88 -14.01 -22.43
N ILE A 88 10.89 -13.54 -21.66
CA ILE A 88 9.83 -14.41 -21.14
C ILE A 88 9.00 -15.02 -22.27
N SER A 89 8.74 -16.32 -22.21
CA SER A 89 7.82 -16.99 -23.13
C SER A 89 6.36 -16.63 -22.80
N TYR A 90 5.45 -16.87 -23.74
CA TYR A 90 4.02 -16.62 -23.53
C TYR A 90 3.47 -17.40 -22.33
N LEU A 91 3.85 -18.68 -22.20
CA LEU A 91 3.38 -19.53 -21.08
C LEU A 91 3.95 -19.07 -19.74
N GLU A 92 5.20 -18.62 -19.70
CA GLU A 92 5.78 -18.02 -18.50
C GLU A 92 5.09 -16.71 -18.14
N CYS A 93 4.74 -15.89 -19.13
CA CYS A 93 3.95 -14.66 -18.92
C CYS A 93 2.57 -14.98 -18.32
N VAL A 94 1.88 -16.01 -18.82
CA VAL A 94 0.61 -16.49 -18.24
C VAL A 94 0.79 -16.90 -16.79
N ASN A 95 1.82 -17.69 -16.47
CA ASN A 95 2.09 -18.09 -15.09
C ASN A 95 2.42 -16.90 -14.19
N LEU A 96 3.21 -15.95 -14.71
CA LEU A 96 3.60 -14.74 -14.00
C LEU A 96 2.38 -13.90 -13.63
N TYR A 97 1.51 -13.58 -14.60
CA TYR A 97 0.30 -12.81 -14.34
C TYR A 97 -0.71 -13.58 -13.49
N ALA A 98 -0.89 -14.89 -13.70
CA ALA A 98 -1.79 -15.68 -12.87
C ALA A 98 -1.36 -15.68 -11.38
N SER A 99 -0.05 -15.64 -11.12
CA SER A 99 0.48 -15.57 -9.74
C SER A 99 0.10 -14.29 -8.99
N LEU A 100 -0.25 -13.21 -9.71
CA LEU A 100 -0.68 -11.96 -9.09
C LEU A 100 -2.06 -12.10 -8.43
N PHE A 101 -2.95 -12.90 -9.04
CA PHE A 101 -4.36 -13.02 -8.67
C PHE A 101 -4.70 -14.33 -7.97
N VAL A 102 -3.83 -15.33 -8.05
CA VAL A 102 -4.00 -16.63 -7.40
C VAL A 102 -3.02 -16.73 -6.22
N PRO A 103 -3.48 -17.06 -5.00
CA PRO A 103 -2.57 -17.26 -3.89
C PRO A 103 -1.57 -18.38 -4.20
N HIS A 104 -0.29 -18.13 -3.92
CA HIS A 104 0.83 -19.01 -4.30
C HIS A 104 0.59 -20.50 -4.01
N MET A 105 0.01 -20.81 -2.84
CA MET A 105 -0.30 -22.19 -2.42
C MET A 105 -1.28 -22.94 -3.32
N TYR A 106 -2.07 -22.25 -4.15
CA TYR A 106 -3.00 -22.85 -5.10
C TYR A 106 -2.45 -22.85 -6.53
N LEU A 107 -1.45 -22.02 -6.84
CA LEU A 107 -0.98 -21.81 -8.21
C LEU A 107 -0.44 -23.09 -8.86
N ALA A 108 0.25 -23.93 -8.09
CA ALA A 108 0.78 -25.21 -8.55
C ALA A 108 -0.30 -26.26 -8.82
N SER A 109 -1.48 -26.11 -8.20
CA SER A 109 -2.62 -27.02 -8.38
C SER A 109 -3.46 -26.67 -9.60
N LEU A 110 -3.20 -25.54 -10.27
CA LEU A 110 -3.95 -25.10 -11.43
C LEU A 110 -3.29 -25.55 -12.73
N THR A 111 -4.12 -26.07 -13.65
CA THR A 111 -3.70 -26.32 -15.04
C THR A 111 -3.46 -25.01 -15.79
N ALA A 112 -2.75 -25.08 -16.93
CA ALA A 112 -2.54 -23.91 -17.79
C ALA A 112 -3.87 -23.29 -18.23
N ASP A 113 -4.85 -24.11 -18.62
CA ASP A 113 -6.18 -23.65 -19.03
C ASP A 113 -6.93 -22.96 -17.89
N GLN A 114 -6.82 -23.47 -16.66
CA GLN A 114 -7.44 -22.83 -15.49
C GLN A 114 -6.83 -21.45 -15.22
N LYS A 115 -5.50 -21.30 -15.36
CA LYS A 115 -4.81 -20.02 -15.22
C LYS A 115 -5.26 -19.02 -16.30
N LEU A 116 -5.36 -19.47 -17.55
CA LEU A 116 -5.87 -18.67 -18.66
C LEU A 116 -7.32 -18.22 -18.41
N ASN A 117 -8.19 -19.12 -17.96
CA ASN A 117 -9.58 -18.79 -17.66
C ASN A 117 -9.71 -17.77 -16.52
N ILE A 118 -8.90 -17.88 -15.47
CA ILE A 118 -8.84 -16.90 -14.38
C ILE A 118 -8.43 -15.53 -14.91
N LEU A 119 -7.35 -15.47 -15.69
CA LEU A 119 -6.88 -14.23 -16.29
C LEU A 119 -7.90 -13.61 -17.26
N SER A 120 -8.58 -14.45 -18.06
CA SER A 120 -9.63 -14.00 -18.98
C SER A 120 -10.78 -13.34 -18.25
N MET A 121 -11.23 -13.94 -17.16
CA MET A 121 -12.28 -13.37 -16.32
C MET A 121 -11.84 -12.03 -15.69
N ILE A 122 -10.60 -11.94 -15.20
CA ILE A 122 -10.07 -10.75 -14.53
C ILE A 122 -9.86 -9.61 -15.52
N PHE A 123 -9.17 -9.85 -16.63
CA PHE A 123 -8.92 -8.80 -17.62
C PHE A 123 -10.18 -8.41 -18.36
N GLY A 124 -11.08 -9.36 -18.67
CA GLY A 124 -12.40 -9.03 -19.22
C GLY A 124 -13.24 -8.19 -18.26
N GLY A 125 -13.20 -8.48 -16.95
CA GLY A 125 -13.85 -7.68 -15.91
C GLY A 125 -13.22 -6.30 -15.73
N THR A 126 -11.89 -6.20 -15.86
CA THR A 126 -11.14 -4.95 -15.79
C THR A 126 -11.49 -4.04 -16.95
N VAL A 127 -11.50 -4.56 -18.18
CA VAL A 127 -11.89 -3.82 -19.40
C VAL A 127 -13.31 -3.26 -19.28
N LYS A 128 -14.26 -4.06 -18.77
CA LYS A 128 -15.64 -3.63 -18.55
C LYS A 128 -15.72 -2.46 -17.55
N GLN A 129 -15.13 -2.62 -16.38
CA GLN A 129 -15.13 -1.59 -15.33
C GLN A 129 -14.41 -0.31 -15.79
N PHE A 130 -13.32 -0.45 -16.53
CA PHE A 130 -12.58 0.70 -17.04
C PHE A 130 -13.36 1.45 -18.12
N ALA A 131 -14.01 0.73 -19.04
CA ALA A 131 -14.87 1.34 -20.05
C ALA A 131 -16.02 2.13 -19.41
N ASP A 132 -16.65 1.58 -18.37
CA ASP A 132 -17.69 2.28 -17.61
C ASP A 132 -17.14 3.57 -16.97
N ALA A 133 -15.94 3.52 -16.39
CA ALA A 133 -15.28 4.68 -15.81
C ALA A 133 -14.97 5.75 -16.87
N ILE A 134 -14.47 5.35 -18.04
CA ILE A 134 -14.20 6.27 -19.16
C ILE A 134 -15.48 7.01 -19.57
N ILE A 135 -16.57 6.28 -19.80
CA ILE A 135 -17.85 6.87 -20.25
C ILE A 135 -18.39 7.87 -19.23
N GLN A 136 -18.24 7.57 -17.93
CA GLN A 136 -18.79 8.39 -16.85
C GLN A 136 -17.94 9.61 -16.51
N GLN A 137 -16.61 9.51 -16.60
CA GLN A 137 -15.70 10.48 -15.98
C GLN A 137 -14.61 11.01 -16.90
N TYR A 138 -14.10 10.20 -17.83
CA TYR A 138 -12.86 10.54 -18.56
C TYR A 138 -13.05 10.79 -20.06
N ILE A 139 -14.28 10.82 -20.56
CA ILE A 139 -14.48 10.92 -22.01
C ILE A 139 -13.95 12.26 -22.57
N SER A 140 -14.12 13.37 -21.86
CA SER A 140 -13.56 14.67 -22.27
C SER A 140 -12.02 14.63 -22.28
N SER A 141 -11.41 13.99 -21.29
CA SER A 141 -9.95 13.80 -21.23
C SER A 141 -9.39 13.06 -22.44
N ILE A 142 -10.15 12.13 -23.02
CA ILE A 142 -9.73 11.37 -24.20
C ILE A 142 -10.00 12.12 -25.50
N ILE A 143 -11.11 12.87 -25.56
CA ILE A 143 -11.59 13.49 -26.81
C ILE A 143 -11.09 14.92 -26.98
N ASP A 144 -11.26 15.74 -25.94
CA ASP A 144 -10.98 17.18 -25.98
C ASP A 144 -9.51 17.45 -25.63
N ASP A 145 -8.97 16.72 -24.65
CA ASP A 145 -7.63 16.93 -24.08
C ASP A 145 -6.66 15.75 -24.37
N HIS A 146 -6.79 15.13 -25.54
CA HIS A 146 -6.07 13.90 -25.92
C HIS A 146 -4.53 14.00 -25.85
N ASN A 147 -3.97 15.19 -26.02
CA ASN A 147 -2.52 15.40 -26.01
C ASN A 147 -1.95 15.71 -24.62
N ASP A 148 -2.78 15.79 -23.58
CA ASP A 148 -2.32 16.04 -22.22
C ASP A 148 -1.83 14.73 -21.58
N PRO A 149 -0.53 14.60 -21.25
CA PRO A 149 0.00 13.40 -20.61
C PRO A 149 -0.60 13.14 -19.21
N VAL A 150 -1.10 14.17 -18.51
CA VAL A 150 -1.73 14.01 -17.19
C VAL A 150 -2.97 13.11 -17.28
N ASN A 151 -3.73 13.21 -18.36
CA ASN A 151 -4.90 12.36 -18.59
C ASN A 151 -4.53 10.87 -18.68
N VAL A 152 -3.36 10.56 -19.25
CA VAL A 152 -2.87 9.17 -19.34
C VAL A 152 -2.52 8.65 -17.94
N GLU A 153 -1.87 9.45 -17.11
CA GLU A 153 -1.54 9.08 -15.72
C GLU A 153 -2.80 8.81 -14.89
N GLU A 154 -3.82 9.67 -14.98
CA GLU A 154 -5.09 9.47 -14.28
C GLU A 154 -5.81 8.18 -14.70
N LEU A 155 -5.79 7.87 -16.00
CA LEU A 155 -6.35 6.63 -16.53
C LEU A 155 -5.55 5.39 -16.09
N GLN A 156 -4.23 5.49 -16.02
CA GLN A 156 -3.36 4.42 -15.49
C GLN A 156 -3.67 4.15 -14.02
N ASP A 157 -3.80 5.19 -13.20
CA ASP A 157 -4.21 5.09 -11.81
C ASP A 157 -5.61 4.47 -11.67
N CYS A 158 -6.53 4.80 -12.56
CA CYS A 158 -7.88 4.22 -12.60
C CYS A 158 -7.82 2.70 -12.84
N VAL A 159 -7.10 2.26 -13.88
CA VAL A 159 -6.98 0.82 -14.20
C VAL A 159 -6.23 0.08 -13.11
N LEU A 160 -5.18 0.66 -12.54
CA LEU A 160 -4.43 0.05 -11.45
C LEU A 160 -5.32 -0.21 -10.23
N LYS A 161 -6.17 0.74 -9.85
CA LYS A 161 -7.15 0.58 -8.76
C LYS A 161 -8.13 -0.56 -9.05
N ILE A 162 -8.59 -0.70 -10.30
CA ILE A 162 -9.47 -1.80 -10.71
C ILE A 162 -8.75 -3.14 -10.61
N LEU A 163 -7.52 -3.25 -11.11
CA LEU A 163 -6.72 -4.47 -11.05
C LEU A 163 -6.41 -4.91 -9.61
N LEU A 164 -6.07 -3.96 -8.73
CA LEU A 164 -5.88 -4.22 -7.29
C LEU A 164 -7.16 -4.76 -6.64
N ARG A 165 -8.32 -4.20 -6.99
CA ARG A 165 -9.61 -4.71 -6.52
C ARG A 165 -9.90 -6.11 -7.04
N GLU A 166 -9.64 -6.39 -8.32
CA GLU A 166 -9.82 -7.74 -8.89
C GLU A 166 -8.90 -8.77 -8.22
N ARG A 167 -7.69 -8.36 -7.80
CA ARG A 167 -6.79 -9.18 -7.00
C ARG A 167 -7.39 -9.52 -5.64
N ASP A 168 -7.92 -8.54 -4.91
CA ASP A 168 -8.56 -8.77 -3.62
C ASP A 168 -9.78 -9.69 -3.75
N VAL A 169 -10.64 -9.43 -4.75
CA VAL A 169 -11.82 -10.25 -5.06
C VAL A 169 -11.41 -11.69 -5.39
N SER A 170 -10.35 -11.87 -6.19
CA SER A 170 -9.83 -13.19 -6.53
C SER A 170 -9.36 -13.94 -5.28
N TYR A 171 -8.58 -13.29 -4.41
CA TYR A 171 -8.12 -13.89 -3.15
C TYR A 171 -9.28 -14.24 -2.23
N GLU A 172 -10.30 -13.39 -2.14
CA GLU A 172 -11.50 -13.66 -1.36
C GLU A 172 -12.26 -14.90 -1.87
N ARG A 173 -12.42 -15.07 -3.19
CA ARG A 173 -13.05 -16.25 -3.78
C ARG A 173 -12.34 -17.54 -3.38
N PHE A 174 -11.00 -17.54 -3.34
CA PHE A 174 -10.22 -18.69 -2.85
C PHE A 174 -10.44 -18.95 -1.36
N ILE A 175 -10.59 -17.91 -0.53
CA ILE A 175 -10.87 -18.06 0.91
C ILE A 175 -12.30 -18.60 1.13
N GLN A 176 -13.27 -18.13 0.36
CA GLN A 176 -14.67 -18.54 0.49
C GLN A 176 -14.90 -19.98 0.02
N SER A 177 -14.22 -20.42 -1.04
CA SER A 177 -14.31 -21.81 -1.52
C SER A 177 -13.82 -22.83 -0.47
N GLN A 178 -12.89 -22.46 0.41
CA GLN A 178 -12.46 -23.29 1.55
C GLN A 178 -13.50 -23.38 2.68
N LYS A 179 -14.39 -22.39 2.79
CA LYS A 179 -15.45 -22.38 3.83
C LYS A 179 -16.65 -23.22 3.43
N SER A 180 -16.98 -23.30 2.14
CA SER A 180 -18.15 -24.04 1.63
C SER A 180 -17.96 -25.56 1.59
N THR A 181 -16.71 -26.06 1.53
CA THR A 181 -16.40 -27.50 1.56
C THR A 181 -16.60 -28.16 2.94
N LYS A 182 -17.03 -27.40 3.97
CA LYS A 182 -17.39 -27.95 5.29
C LYS A 182 -18.81 -28.54 5.35
N LYS A 183 -19.56 -28.60 4.24
CA LYS A 183 -20.78 -29.41 4.14
C LYS A 183 -20.43 -30.82 3.63
N LYS A 184 -20.48 -31.79 4.55
CA LYS A 184 -20.46 -33.26 4.37
C LYS A 184 -20.17 -33.75 2.94
N VAL A 185 -18.91 -34.05 2.65
CA VAL A 185 -18.58 -35.04 1.62
C VAL A 185 -17.99 -36.25 2.35
N THR A 186 -18.73 -37.35 2.32
CA THR A 186 -18.21 -38.68 2.66
C THR A 186 -17.24 -39.06 1.54
N ILE A 187 -15.96 -38.75 1.70
CA ILE A 187 -14.91 -39.14 0.75
C ILE A 187 -14.39 -40.51 1.19
N ALA A 188 -14.51 -41.50 0.29
CA ALA A 188 -13.89 -42.81 0.41
C ALA A 188 -12.34 -42.69 0.55
N PRO A 189 -11.67 -43.64 1.21
CA PRO A 189 -10.37 -43.40 1.81
C PRO A 189 -9.24 -43.69 0.82
N THR A 190 -8.60 -42.66 0.26
CA THR A 190 -7.30 -42.84 -0.42
C THR A 190 -6.40 -41.60 -0.41
N VAL A 191 -6.25 -40.93 0.74
CA VAL A 191 -5.05 -40.11 1.01
C VAL A 191 -4.68 -40.28 2.49
N LYS A 192 -3.43 -40.69 2.76
CA LYS A 192 -2.90 -41.01 4.09
C LYS A 192 -3.25 -39.91 5.12
N SER A 193 -4.14 -40.24 6.05
CA SER A 193 -4.83 -39.30 6.95
C SER A 193 -3.92 -38.52 7.90
N GLY A 194 -2.69 -39.00 8.16
CA GLY A 194 -1.77 -38.36 9.11
C GLY A 194 -1.33 -36.94 8.73
N ALA A 195 -1.13 -36.65 7.43
CA ALA A 195 -0.73 -35.32 6.98
C ALA A 195 -1.89 -34.31 7.08
N ILE A 196 -3.10 -34.75 6.73
CA ILE A 196 -4.32 -33.94 6.75
C ILE A 196 -4.72 -33.60 8.20
N THR A 197 -4.62 -34.55 9.12
CA THR A 197 -4.89 -34.29 10.55
C THR A 197 -3.88 -33.30 11.12
N ARG A 198 -2.58 -33.45 10.82
CA ARG A 198 -1.54 -32.51 11.27
C ARG A 198 -1.77 -31.11 10.72
N LEU A 199 -2.15 -30.99 9.45
CA LEU A 199 -2.44 -29.71 8.81
C LEU A 199 -3.69 -29.03 9.43
N THR A 200 -4.72 -29.82 9.72
CA THR A 200 -5.96 -29.34 10.36
C THR A 200 -5.67 -28.82 11.77
N THR A 201 -4.89 -29.55 12.55
CA THR A 201 -4.48 -29.12 13.90
C THR A 201 -3.60 -27.87 13.86
N ALA A 202 -2.63 -27.80 12.94
CA ALA A 202 -1.77 -26.62 12.77
C ALA A 202 -2.58 -25.39 12.34
N PHE A 203 -3.57 -25.56 11.46
CA PHE A 203 -4.45 -24.49 11.03
C PHE A 203 -5.37 -24.01 12.16
N GLN A 204 -5.99 -24.91 12.92
CA GLN A 204 -6.79 -24.55 14.08
C GLN A 204 -5.96 -23.79 15.13
N LYS A 205 -4.74 -24.24 15.38
CA LYS A 205 -3.80 -23.54 16.25
C LYS A 205 -3.49 -22.13 15.73
N SER A 206 -3.18 -21.99 14.43
CA SER A 206 -2.92 -20.70 13.79
C SER A 206 -4.11 -19.72 13.86
N VAL A 207 -5.34 -20.22 13.71
CA VAL A 207 -6.56 -19.40 13.87
C VAL A 207 -6.71 -18.88 15.31
N VAL A 208 -6.49 -19.75 16.30
CA VAL A 208 -6.51 -19.38 17.72
C VAL A 208 -5.40 -18.38 18.05
N ASP A 209 -4.20 -18.61 17.55
CA ASP A 209 -3.04 -17.73 17.73
C ASP A 209 -3.30 -16.35 17.11
N ARG A 210 -3.88 -16.29 15.90
CA ARG A 210 -4.25 -15.03 15.23
C ARG A 210 -5.31 -14.26 16.02
N ALA A 211 -6.30 -14.95 16.59
CA ALA A 211 -7.29 -14.31 17.46
C ALA A 211 -6.64 -13.75 18.74
N GLY A 212 -5.71 -14.50 19.34
CA GLY A 212 -4.92 -14.06 20.49
C GLY A 212 -4.05 -12.84 20.17
N LEU A 213 -3.34 -12.87 19.04
CA LEU A 213 -2.52 -11.76 18.55
C LEU A 213 -3.36 -10.51 18.27
N LYS A 214 -4.57 -10.65 17.69
CA LYS A 214 -5.47 -9.51 17.48
C LYS A 214 -5.90 -8.88 18.80
N LYS A 215 -6.14 -9.67 19.85
CA LYS A 215 -6.43 -9.15 21.20
C LYS A 215 -5.21 -8.44 21.79
N ARG A 216 -4.01 -9.02 21.71
CA ARG A 216 -2.76 -8.37 22.18
C ARG A 216 -2.46 -7.07 21.44
N ASN A 217 -2.66 -7.04 20.12
CA ASN A 217 -2.45 -5.84 19.31
C ASN A 217 -3.43 -4.72 19.73
N LYS A 218 -4.71 -5.04 19.96
CA LYS A 218 -5.66 -4.05 20.54
C LYS A 218 -5.18 -3.47 21.87
N VAL A 219 -4.58 -4.31 22.74
CA VAL A 219 -4.01 -3.84 24.02
C VAL A 219 -2.78 -2.95 23.79
N LEU A 220 -1.89 -3.33 22.88
CA LEU A 220 -0.71 -2.54 22.52
C LEU A 220 -1.07 -1.18 21.92
N VAL A 221 -2.03 -1.13 21.00
CA VAL A 221 -2.53 0.13 20.42
C VAL A 221 -3.07 1.06 21.52
N ARG A 222 -3.83 0.54 22.48
CA ARG A 222 -4.31 1.33 23.63
C ARG A 222 -3.16 1.84 24.51
N LYS A 223 -2.16 0.99 24.78
CA LYS A 223 -0.98 1.40 25.55
C LYS A 223 -0.17 2.47 24.83
N HIS A 224 0.01 2.34 23.51
CA HIS A 224 0.72 3.32 22.70
C HIS A 224 -0.03 4.66 22.67
N ALA A 225 -1.35 4.64 22.53
CA ALA A 225 -2.17 5.84 22.60
C ALA A 225 -2.04 6.53 23.97
N ALA A 226 -2.11 5.76 25.07
CA ALA A 226 -1.93 6.30 26.42
C ALA A 226 -0.53 6.90 26.63
N LEU A 227 0.51 6.21 26.15
CA LEU A 227 1.89 6.70 26.24
C LEU A 227 2.10 7.98 25.43
N ALA A 228 1.49 8.07 24.23
CA ALA A 228 1.52 9.28 23.42
C ALA A 228 0.86 10.47 24.14
N THR A 229 -0.25 10.24 24.84
CA THR A 229 -0.89 11.26 25.69
C THR A 229 0.04 11.70 26.83
N GLN A 230 0.67 10.77 27.54
CA GLN A 230 1.61 11.09 28.62
C GLN A 230 2.82 11.91 28.11
N PHE A 231 3.34 11.58 26.93
CA PHE A 231 4.41 12.37 26.31
C PHE A 231 3.96 13.79 25.96
N ALA A 232 2.73 13.97 25.49
CA ALA A 232 2.17 15.28 25.19
C ALA A 232 2.01 16.12 26.47
N GLU A 233 1.49 15.53 27.55
CA GLU A 233 1.37 16.17 28.87
C GLU A 233 2.73 16.57 29.43
N LEU A 234 3.71 15.66 29.39
CA LEU A 234 5.07 15.93 29.87
C LEU A 234 5.74 17.04 29.06
N LYS A 235 5.56 17.04 27.74
CA LYS A 235 6.06 18.11 26.86
C LYS A 235 5.48 19.48 27.25
N ASN A 236 4.17 19.53 27.52
CA ASN A 236 3.52 20.78 27.92
C ASN A 236 4.04 21.27 29.29
N MET A 237 4.19 20.37 30.26
CA MET A 237 4.79 20.70 31.56
C MET A 237 6.21 21.29 31.42
N PHE A 238 7.05 20.71 30.55
CA PHE A 238 8.39 21.25 30.30
C PHE A 238 8.36 22.64 29.64
N LEU A 239 7.41 22.89 28.74
CA LEU A 239 7.22 24.20 28.12
C LEU A 239 6.79 25.25 29.15
N GLU A 240 5.90 24.90 30.07
CA GLU A 240 5.46 25.77 31.17
C GLU A 240 6.62 26.11 32.12
N HIS A 241 7.43 25.11 32.51
CA HIS A 241 8.63 25.33 33.31
C HIS A 241 9.64 26.24 32.60
N LEU A 242 9.89 26.03 31.31
CA LEU A 242 10.77 26.89 30.52
C LEU A 242 10.27 28.35 30.46
N ALA A 243 8.96 28.56 30.37
CA ALA A 243 8.38 29.89 30.41
C ALA A 243 8.60 30.56 31.78
N SER A 244 8.34 29.83 32.87
CA SER A 244 8.57 30.30 34.25
C SER A 244 10.03 30.66 34.51
N TYR A 245 10.98 29.81 34.09
CA TYR A 245 12.42 30.11 34.26
C TYR A 245 12.87 31.35 33.47
N LYS A 246 12.30 31.60 32.29
CA LYS A 246 12.57 32.83 31.52
C LYS A 246 12.07 34.07 32.26
N GLU A 247 10.88 34.00 32.83
CA GLU A 247 10.29 35.08 33.63
C GLU A 247 11.13 35.37 34.89
N GLN A 248 11.50 34.33 35.64
CA GLN A 248 12.39 34.47 36.80
C GLN A 248 13.76 35.06 36.41
N GLY A 249 14.32 34.64 35.27
CA GLY A 249 15.56 35.20 34.74
C GLY A 249 15.46 36.69 34.45
N ALA A 250 14.33 37.16 33.90
CA ALA A 250 14.07 38.57 33.66
C ALA A 250 13.98 39.36 34.99
N ILE A 251 13.28 38.83 35.99
CA ILE A 251 13.18 39.44 37.32
C ILE A 251 14.56 39.57 37.98
N ILE A 252 15.39 38.53 37.92
CA ILE A 252 16.75 38.56 38.48
C ILE A 252 17.60 39.60 37.76
N ALA A 253 17.49 39.71 36.44
CA ALA A 253 18.22 40.71 35.67
C ALA A 253 17.80 42.14 36.07
N GLU A 254 16.51 42.38 36.27
CA GLU A 254 15.97 43.65 36.73
C GLU A 254 16.43 44.00 38.15
N LEU A 255 16.35 43.06 39.09
CA LEU A 255 16.85 43.25 40.46
C LEU A 255 18.35 43.54 40.49
N LYS A 256 19.15 42.85 39.66
CA LYS A 256 20.59 43.14 39.54
C LYS A 256 20.85 44.55 38.99
N ALA A 257 20.07 44.99 38.01
CA ALA A 257 20.19 46.35 37.48
C ALA A 257 19.83 47.41 38.54
N GLN A 258 18.79 47.17 39.34
CA GLN A 258 18.41 48.02 40.46
C GLN A 258 19.48 48.07 41.56
N LEU A 259 20.08 46.92 41.91
CA LEU A 259 21.16 46.85 42.89
C LEU A 259 22.43 47.57 42.40
N ALA A 260 22.77 47.44 41.12
CA ALA A 260 23.89 48.16 40.51
C ALA A 260 23.66 49.69 40.43
N ALA A 261 22.40 50.13 40.47
CA ALA A 261 22.02 51.53 40.51
C ALA A 261 21.96 52.12 41.93
N GLN A 262 22.13 51.30 42.99
CA GLN A 262 22.29 51.83 44.35
C GLN A 262 23.68 52.46 44.52
N PRO A 263 23.78 53.70 45.03
CA PRO A 263 25.06 54.30 45.36
C PRO A 263 25.75 53.48 46.47
N PRO A 264 27.10 53.39 46.48
CA PRO A 264 27.82 52.66 47.51
C PRO A 264 27.44 53.23 48.88
N SER A 265 26.81 52.40 49.71
CA SER A 265 26.65 52.68 51.13
C SER A 265 28.04 52.61 51.78
N GLU A 266 28.28 53.56 52.67
CA GLU A 266 29.56 53.92 53.27
C GLU A 266 30.39 52.72 53.76
N GLU A 267 31.70 52.85 53.57
CA GLU A 267 32.79 51.99 54.02
C GLU A 267 32.51 51.33 55.39
N VAL A 268 32.34 50.00 55.39
CA VAL A 268 32.51 49.21 56.60
C VAL A 268 34.02 49.05 56.82
N GLN A 269 34.49 49.72 57.87
CA GLN A 269 35.85 49.70 58.40
C GLN A 269 36.45 48.29 58.43
N THR A 270 37.66 48.17 57.89
CA THR A 270 38.52 47.00 58.03
C THR A 270 38.91 46.82 59.49
N VAL A 271 38.17 45.97 60.21
CA VAL A 271 38.61 45.44 61.50
C VAL A 271 39.75 44.46 61.21
N LYS A 272 40.97 44.81 61.65
CA LYS A 272 42.14 43.92 61.66
C LYS A 272 41.78 42.62 62.39
N PRO A 273 42.13 41.43 61.86
CA PRO A 273 42.03 40.20 62.63
C PRO A 273 43.03 40.28 63.77
N SER A 274 42.55 40.14 65.01
CA SER A 274 43.39 39.85 66.17
C SER A 274 43.93 38.43 66.01
N GLU A 275 45.26 38.33 65.94
CA GLU A 275 45.99 37.11 66.23
C GLU A 275 45.67 36.71 67.67
N ASP A 276 44.87 35.67 67.86
CA ASP A 276 44.85 34.82 69.06
C ASP A 276 43.87 33.66 68.83
N PHE A 277 44.21 32.49 69.37
CA PHE A 277 43.58 31.17 69.24
C PHE A 277 44.08 30.27 68.09
N ASP A 278 45.38 30.02 68.10
CA ASP A 278 45.86 28.62 68.09
C ASP A 278 45.40 27.91 69.39
N ASP A 279 45.33 26.58 69.33
CA ASP A 279 44.99 25.64 70.41
C ASP A 279 43.51 25.49 70.77
N ALA A 280 42.85 24.53 70.12
CA ALA A 280 42.38 23.31 70.80
C ALA A 280 41.45 22.50 69.88
N PHE A 281 41.91 21.32 69.47
CA PHE A 281 41.24 20.01 69.59
C PHE A 281 41.67 19.06 68.47
N SER A 282 42.85 18.47 68.65
CA SER A 282 43.08 17.07 68.28
C SER A 282 42.37 16.17 69.29
N MET A 283 41.53 15.25 68.83
CA MET A 283 41.31 13.89 69.38
C MET A 283 40.24 13.23 68.48
N GLN A 284 40.59 12.26 67.63
CA GLN A 284 40.63 10.82 67.93
C GLN A 284 39.40 10.34 68.71
N TYR A 285 38.63 9.43 68.12
CA TYR A 285 38.33 8.05 68.56
C TYR A 285 37.34 7.46 67.53
N VAL A 286 37.79 6.48 66.74
CA VAL A 286 37.38 5.04 66.78
C VAL A 286 35.91 4.83 66.45
#